data_AF-A0A1D2SBB8-F1
#
_entry.id   AF-A0A1D2SBB8-F1
#
_cell.length_a   1.000
_cell.length_b   1.000
_cell.length_c   1.000
_cell.angle_alpha   90.00
_cell.angle_beta   90.00
_cell.angle_gamma   90.00
#
_symmetry.space_group_name_H-M   'P 1'
#
loop_
_entity.id
_entity.type
_entity.pdbx_description
1 polymer ?
#
loop_
_entity_poly.entity_id
_entity_poly.type
_entity_poly.pdbx_seq_one_letter_code
_entity_poly.pdbx_strand_id
1 'polypeptide(L)'
;MAIVDRVKSLLLSPQPTWAAIAAEPATAAGLYPGYLAWLAAIPALCGFIGMTLIGMGGLGATVRMPFLVGLANMVVSYVLSLAGIYVLSLIVNALAPRFGGTSA
;
A
#
# COMPACT_ATOMS: atom_id res chain seq x y z
N MET A 1 15.82 1.02 -9.94
CA MET A 1 15.80 -0.13 -9.01
C MET A 1 14.51 -0.92 -9.26
N ALA A 2 14.55 -2.26 -9.30
CA ALA A 2 13.31 -3.05 -9.38
C ALA A 2 12.48 -2.87 -8.09
N ILE A 3 11.16 -3.01 -8.18
CA ILE A 3 10.22 -2.81 -7.06
C ILE A 3 10.63 -3.63 -5.83
N VAL A 4 10.94 -4.90 -6.03
CA VAL A 4 11.28 -5.84 -4.94
C VAL A 4 12.58 -5.45 -4.25
N ASP A 5 13.58 -5.01 -5.01
CA ASP A 5 14.87 -4.58 -4.45
C ASP A 5 14.74 -3.29 -3.66
N ARG A 6 13.88 -2.37 -4.12
CA ARG A 6 13.56 -1.14 -3.38
C ARG A 6 12.84 -1.44 -2.07
N VAL A 7 11.87 -2.36 -2.07
CA VAL A 7 11.19 -2.81 -0.83
C VAL A 7 12.19 -3.42 0.13
N LYS A 8 13.03 -4.36 -0.34
CA LYS A 8 14.03 -5.03 0.50
C LYS A 8 15.03 -4.06 1.12
N SER A 9 15.54 -3.13 0.34
CA SER A 9 16.51 -2.14 0.83
C SER A 9 15.89 -1.19 1.85
N LEU A 10 14.63 -0.78 1.67
CA LEU A 10 13.89 0.01 2.67
C LEU A 10 13.71 -0.74 4.01
N LEU A 11 13.44 -2.06 3.95
CA LEU A 11 13.20 -2.88 5.14
C LEU A 11 14.49 -3.32 5.84
N LEU A 12 15.53 -3.65 5.08
CA LEU A 12 16.78 -4.25 5.59
C LEU A 12 17.91 -3.24 5.77
N SER A 13 17.86 -2.10 5.09
CA SER A 13 18.93 -1.09 5.11
C SER A 13 18.33 0.32 4.98
N PRO A 14 17.49 0.74 5.94
CA PRO A 14 16.70 1.96 5.81
C PRO A 14 17.57 3.21 5.66
N GLN A 15 18.57 3.41 6.52
CA GLN A 15 19.36 4.64 6.54
C GLN A 15 20.05 4.99 5.21
N PRO A 16 20.83 4.09 4.57
CA PRO A 16 21.43 4.37 3.27
C PRO A 16 20.38 4.48 2.14
N THR A 17 19.27 3.75 2.26
CA THR A 17 18.19 3.78 1.27
C THR A 17 17.47 5.13 1.27
N TRP A 18 17.16 5.68 2.45
CA TRP A 18 16.54 7.00 2.58
C TRP A 18 17.44 8.12 2.04
N ALA A 19 18.76 8.03 2.27
CA ALA A 19 19.72 8.97 1.71
C ALA A 19 19.76 8.93 0.16
N ALA A 20 19.69 7.73 -0.42
CA ALA A 20 19.61 7.57 -1.88
C ALA A 20 18.29 8.12 -2.44
N ILE A 21 17.16 7.86 -1.77
CA ILE A 21 15.84 8.37 -2.19
C ILE A 21 15.78 9.89 -2.15
N ALA A 22 16.40 10.53 -1.14
CA ALA A 22 16.45 11.99 -1.06
C ALA A 22 17.20 12.65 -2.23
N ALA A 23 18.13 11.92 -2.86
CA ALA A 23 18.88 12.38 -4.02
C ALA A 23 18.16 12.07 -5.36
N GLU A 24 17.12 11.23 -5.36
CA GLU A 24 16.34 10.95 -6.56
C GLU A 24 15.32 12.08 -6.80
N PRO A 25 15.25 12.67 -8.01
CA PRO A 25 14.17 13.56 -8.41
C PRO A 25 12.90 12.74 -8.73
N ALA A 26 12.40 12.01 -7.74
CA ALA A 26 11.20 11.22 -7.88
C ALA A 26 9.99 12.08 -7.50
N THR A 27 9.21 12.50 -8.50
CA THR A 27 7.93 13.18 -8.26
C THR A 27 6.92 12.18 -7.68
N ALA A 28 6.12 12.61 -6.70
CA ALA A 28 5.04 11.80 -6.13
C ALA A 28 4.10 11.21 -7.22
N ALA A 29 3.95 11.93 -8.34
CA ALA A 29 3.21 11.53 -9.53
C ALA A 29 3.78 10.28 -10.25
N GLY A 30 5.08 9.98 -10.13
CA GLY A 30 5.69 8.78 -10.72
C GLY A 30 5.61 7.54 -9.82
N LEU A 31 5.66 7.74 -8.50
CA LEU A 31 5.61 6.65 -7.50
C LEU A 31 4.19 6.13 -7.24
N TYR A 32 3.19 7.00 -7.28
CA TYR A 32 1.80 6.62 -6.99
C TYR A 32 1.23 5.56 -7.95
N PRO A 33 1.19 5.79 -9.27
CA PRO A 33 0.62 4.82 -10.19
C PRO A 33 1.60 3.66 -10.50
N GLY A 34 2.91 3.91 -10.48
CA GLY A 34 3.92 2.92 -10.88
C GLY A 34 4.35 1.93 -9.80
N TYR A 35 4.22 2.28 -8.52
CA TYR A 35 4.71 1.47 -7.40
C TYR A 35 3.62 1.20 -6.37
N LEU A 36 2.94 2.25 -5.89
CA LEU A 36 1.97 2.13 -4.81
C LEU A 36 0.72 1.34 -5.21
N ALA A 37 0.23 1.56 -6.43
CA ALA A 37 -0.91 0.83 -6.99
C ALA A 37 -0.68 -0.70 -7.00
N TRP A 38 0.49 -1.14 -7.48
CA TRP A 38 0.84 -2.57 -7.49
C TRP A 38 0.98 -3.15 -6.08
N LEU A 39 1.59 -2.39 -5.17
CA LEU A 39 1.77 -2.83 -3.79
C LEU A 39 0.43 -2.96 -3.04
N ALA A 40 -0.49 -2.02 -3.26
CA ALA A 40 -1.83 -2.04 -2.66
C ALA A 40 -2.75 -3.10 -3.29
N ALA A 41 -2.48 -3.53 -4.52
CA ALA A 41 -3.24 -4.61 -5.17
C ALA A 41 -3.02 -5.97 -4.50
N ILE A 42 -1.81 -6.23 -3.97
CA ILE A 42 -1.47 -7.49 -3.30
C ILE A 42 -2.43 -7.78 -2.12
N PRO A 43 -2.55 -6.93 -1.08
CA PRO A 43 -3.45 -7.20 0.04
C PRO A 43 -4.92 -7.25 -0.39
N ALA A 44 -5.34 -6.45 -1.37
CA ALA A 44 -6.71 -6.48 -1.88
C ALA A 44 -7.04 -7.85 -2.52
N LEU A 45 -6.16 -8.35 -3.39
CA LEU A 45 -6.30 -9.66 -4.04
C LEU A 45 -6.22 -10.81 -3.04
N CYS A 46 -5.24 -10.78 -2.12
CA CYS A 46 -5.11 -11.77 -1.07
C CYS A 46 -6.35 -11.82 -0.16
N GLY A 47 -6.88 -10.66 0.22
CA GLY A 47 -8.11 -10.56 1.01
C GLY A 47 -9.33 -11.10 0.27
N PHE A 48 -9.47 -10.77 -1.01
CA PHE A 48 -10.54 -11.30 -1.86
C PHE A 48 -10.49 -12.83 -1.97
N ILE A 49 -9.32 -13.38 -2.26
CA ILE A 49 -9.08 -14.82 -2.37
C ILE A 49 -9.36 -15.50 -1.02
N GLY A 50 -8.83 -14.97 0.08
CA GLY A 50 -9.06 -15.52 1.42
C GLY A 50 -10.54 -15.54 1.80
N MET A 51 -11.28 -14.46 1.54
CA MET A 51 -12.69 -14.34 1.91
C MET A 51 -13.64 -15.13 1.00
N THR A 52 -13.28 -15.29 -0.28
CA THR A 52 -14.17 -15.87 -1.31
C THR A 52 -13.87 -17.33 -1.60
N LEU A 53 -12.59 -17.71 -1.72
CA LEU A 53 -12.17 -19.08 -2.07
C LEU A 53 -11.95 -19.95 -0.84
N ILE A 54 -11.28 -19.41 0.18
CA ILE A 54 -11.03 -20.13 1.44
C ILE A 54 -12.28 -20.03 2.34
N GLY A 55 -12.85 -18.83 2.44
CA GLY A 55 -13.98 -18.52 3.32
C GLY A 55 -13.54 -18.29 4.76
N MET A 56 -14.38 -17.60 5.53
CA MET A 56 -14.16 -17.42 6.97
C MET A 56 -15.07 -18.43 7.70
N GLY A 57 -14.46 -19.41 8.35
CA GLY A 57 -15.18 -20.51 9.01
C GLY A 57 -14.67 -20.74 10.42
N GLY A 58 -15.60 -20.80 11.37
CA GLY A 58 -15.38 -21.19 12.76
C GLY A 58 -16.67 -21.81 13.29
N LEU A 59 -16.57 -22.87 14.10
CA LEU A 59 -17.68 -23.70 14.60
C LEU A 59 -18.33 -24.65 13.55
N GLY A 60 -17.54 -25.27 12.68
CA GLY A 60 -18.04 -26.35 11.78
C GLY A 60 -18.88 -25.88 10.59
N ALA A 61 -19.06 -24.57 10.43
CA ALA A 61 -19.68 -23.95 9.25
C ALA A 61 -18.68 -23.03 8.55
N THR A 62 -18.53 -23.21 7.23
CA THR A 62 -17.73 -22.32 6.38
C THR A 62 -18.67 -21.32 5.74
N VAL A 63 -18.63 -20.06 6.17
CA VAL A 63 -19.35 -18.99 5.50
C VAL A 63 -18.41 -18.42 4.43
N ARG A 64 -18.80 -18.62 3.17
CA ARG A 64 -18.11 -17.99 2.04
C ARG A 64 -18.81 -16.68 1.73
N MET A 65 -18.02 -15.62 1.55
CA MET A 65 -18.56 -14.38 1.04
C MET A 65 -19.06 -14.61 -0.40
N PRO A 66 -20.28 -14.19 -0.77
CA PRO A 66 -20.72 -14.26 -2.15
C PRO A 66 -19.72 -13.53 -3.06
N PHE A 67 -19.39 -14.12 -4.21
CA PHE A 67 -18.35 -13.63 -5.12
C PHE A 67 -18.53 -12.14 -5.48
N LEU A 68 -19.77 -11.73 -5.76
CA LEU A 68 -20.09 -10.34 -6.13
C LEU A 68 -19.82 -9.36 -4.98
N VAL A 69 -20.14 -9.76 -3.74
CA VAL A 69 -19.90 -8.96 -2.53
C VAL A 69 -18.41 -8.92 -2.21
N GLY A 70 -17.71 -10.05 -2.35
CA GLY A 70 -16.25 -10.11 -2.21
C GLY A 70 -15.54 -9.19 -3.19
N LEU A 71 -16.00 -9.14 -4.45
CA LEU A 71 -15.40 -8.31 -5.49
C LEU A 71 -15.63 -6.82 -5.23
N ALA A 72 -16.85 -6.44 -4.85
CA ALA A 72 -17.13 -5.06 -4.42
C ALA A 72 -16.25 -4.66 -3.22
N ASN A 73 -16.12 -5.53 -2.22
CA ASN A 73 -15.26 -5.28 -1.05
C ASN A 73 -13.77 -5.16 -1.42
N MET A 74 -13.29 -5.98 -2.37
CA MET A 74 -11.93 -5.89 -2.89
C MET A 74 -11.66 -4.52 -3.50
N VAL A 75 -12.55 -4.05 -4.38
CA VAL A 75 -12.42 -2.76 -5.06
C VAL A 75 -12.47 -1.61 -4.04
N VAL A 76 -13.43 -1.64 -3.12
CA VAL A 76 -13.58 -0.62 -2.08
C VAL A 76 -12.35 -0.58 -1.17
N SER A 77 -11.86 -1.74 -0.73
CA SER A 77 -10.65 -1.85 0.12
C SER A 77 -9.40 -1.32 -0.60
N TYR A 78 -9.24 -1.66 -1.89
CA TYR A 78 -8.14 -1.17 -2.70
C TYR A 78 -8.16 0.37 -2.83
N VAL A 79 -9.32 0.96 -3.14
CA VAL A 79 -9.46 2.42 -3.26
C VAL A 79 -9.25 3.11 -1.92
N LEU A 80 -9.82 2.58 -0.83
CA LEU A 80 -9.62 3.12 0.52
C LEU A 80 -8.16 3.04 0.96
N SER A 81 -7.45 1.97 0.61
CA SER A 81 -6.01 1.82 0.92
C SER A 81 -5.20 2.91 0.23
N LEU A 82 -5.42 3.13 -1.07
CA LEU A 82 -4.75 4.21 -1.82
C LEU A 82 -5.09 5.59 -1.25
N ALA A 83 -6.37 5.83 -0.94
CA ALA A 83 -6.81 7.08 -0.33
C ALA A 83 -6.18 7.31 1.05
N GLY A 84 -6.07 6.27 1.88
CA GLY A 84 -5.44 6.32 3.20
C GLY A 84 -3.95 6.68 3.11
N ILE A 85 -3.22 6.08 2.17
CA ILE A 85 -1.81 6.42 1.94
C ILE A 85 -1.68 7.87 1.44
N TYR A 86 -2.64 8.35 0.64
CA TYR A 86 -2.64 9.72 0.13
C TYR A 86 -2.83 10.73 1.26
N VAL A 87 -3.83 10.50 2.11
CA VAL A 87 -4.05 11.32 3.30
C VAL A 87 -2.84 11.30 4.23
N LEU A 88 -2.25 10.13 4.46
CA LEU A 88 -1.03 10.00 5.26
C LEU A 88 0.12 10.82 4.66
N SER A 89 0.31 10.78 3.35
CA SER A 89 1.36 11.55 2.67
C SER A 89 1.17 13.07 2.83
N LEU A 90 -0.07 13.56 2.80
CA LEU A 90 -0.39 14.97 3.06
C LEU A 90 -0.07 15.37 4.50
N ILE A 91 -0.41 14.51 5.46
CA ILE A 91 -0.08 14.71 6.87
C ILE A 91 1.44 14.79 7.03
N VAL A 92 2.19 13.84 6.46
CA VAL A 92 3.66 13.86 6.51
C VAL A 92 4.22 15.13 5.88
N ASN A 93 3.71 15.56 4.72
CA ASN A 93 4.16 16.79 4.09
C ASN A 93 3.89 18.04 4.95
N ALA A 94 2.72 18.09 5.59
CA ALA A 94 2.37 19.17 6.51
C ALA A 94 3.22 19.18 7.80
N LEU A 95 3.66 18.02 8.27
CA LEU A 95 4.54 17.91 9.45
C LEU A 95 6.03 18.03 9.12
N ALA A 96 6.45 17.83 7.87
CA ALA A 96 7.86 17.88 7.46
C ALA A 96 8.60 19.15 7.93
N PRO A 97 8.03 20.38 7.80
CA PRO A 97 8.68 21.60 8.29
C PRO A 97 8.93 21.61 9.80
N ARG A 98 8.12 20.88 10.58
CA ARG A 98 8.22 20.83 12.05
C ARG A 98 9.37 19.93 12.53
N PHE A 99 9.88 19.05 11.67
CA PHE A 99 10.97 18.13 11.96
C PHE A 99 12.26 18.47 11.20
N GLY A 100 12.36 19.68 10.64
CA GLY A 100 13.53 20.12 9.86
C GLY A 100 13.62 19.52 8.45
N GLY A 101 12.53 18.94 7.95
CA GLY A 101 12.41 18.47 6.56
C GLY A 101 11.82 19.55 5.64
N THR A 102 12.06 19.42 4.34
CA THR A 102 11.48 20.30 3.32
C THR A 102 10.09 19.79 2.94
N SER A 103 9.07 20.66 2.96
CA SER A 103 7.77 20.37 2.36
C SER A 103 7.92 20.32 0.84
N ALA A 104 7.49 19.22 0.22
CA ALA A 104 7.55 18.98 -1.22
C ALA A 104 6.24 19.35 -1.92
#